data_AF-A0A0R3WT30-F1
#
_entry.id   AF-A0A0R3WT30-F1
#
_cell.length_a   1.000
_cell.length_b   1.000
_cell.length_c   1.000
_cell.angle_alpha   90.00
_cell.angle_beta   90.00
_cell.angle_gamma   90.00
#
_symmetry.space_group_name_H-M   'P 1'
#
loop_
_entity.id
_entity.type
_entity.pdbx_description
1 polymer ?
#
loop_
_entity_poly.entity_id
_entity_poly.type
_entity_poly.pdbx_seq_one_letter_code
_entity_poly.pdbx_strand_id
1 'polypeptide(L)'
;MSENAAWAFALYDYDAVEAGDLKFRAGDLLHIVSLPSMNVDFNWIVAENPRTGDQGEVPSNYITRECGYSATLDAFRDTDRSGANSLLQSPSYLSNFNYIVRPSRDNDGMALSVRTAKGCVTHYKIYFNPQDKSCRLFPSESFDTIEDLVIHYMENEIQQGVKLQAYKPFKDSMPPIS
;
A
#
# COMPACT_ATOMS: atom_id res chain seq x y z
N MET A 1 -18.04 7.98 -4.56
CA MET A 1 -16.74 8.35 -5.15
C MET A 1 -15.69 7.71 -4.27
N SER A 2 -14.92 6.76 -4.79
CA SER A 2 -14.00 5.95 -3.98
C SER A 2 -12.81 6.79 -3.52
N GLU A 3 -12.62 6.90 -2.21
CA GLU A 3 -11.53 7.67 -1.58
C GLU A 3 -10.12 7.11 -1.92
N ASN A 4 -10.03 5.96 -2.60
CA ASN A 4 -8.78 5.32 -3.01
C ASN A 4 -8.51 5.40 -4.54
N ALA A 5 -9.19 6.26 -5.29
CA ALA A 5 -9.09 6.28 -6.75
C ALA A 5 -7.67 6.54 -7.31
N ALA A 6 -6.77 7.10 -6.49
CA ALA A 6 -5.39 7.44 -6.85
C ALA A 6 -4.37 6.36 -6.49
N TRP A 7 -4.76 5.25 -5.86
CA TRP A 7 -3.82 4.20 -5.45
C TRP A 7 -4.28 2.82 -5.92
N ALA A 8 -3.34 1.99 -6.34
CA ALA A 8 -3.58 0.63 -6.80
C ALA A 8 -2.58 -0.35 -6.19
N PHE A 9 -2.97 -1.62 -6.17
CA PHE A 9 -2.15 -2.73 -5.72
C PHE A 9 -1.73 -3.58 -6.91
N ALA A 10 -0.44 -3.91 -7.00
CA ALA A 10 0.09 -4.82 -7.99
C ALA A 10 -0.26 -6.27 -7.66
N LEU A 11 -1.06 -6.89 -8.52
CA LEU A 11 -1.48 -8.29 -8.39
C LEU A 11 -0.39 -9.26 -8.85
N TYR A 12 0.44 -8.83 -9.80
CA TYR A 12 1.43 -9.64 -10.49
C TYR A 12 2.75 -8.88 -10.63
N ASP A 13 3.85 -9.62 -10.76
CA ASP A 13 5.13 -9.05 -11.16
C ASP A 13 5.03 -8.55 -12.60
N TYR A 14 5.69 -7.43 -12.88
CA TYR A 14 5.78 -6.89 -14.22
C TYR A 14 7.19 -6.37 -14.49
N ASP A 15 7.85 -6.97 -15.49
CA ASP A 15 9.11 -6.48 -16.03
C ASP A 15 8.83 -5.49 -17.17
N ALA A 16 9.47 -4.32 -17.09
CA ALA A 16 9.39 -3.29 -18.13
C ALA A 16 9.81 -3.85 -19.50
N VAL A 17 8.95 -3.70 -20.50
CA VAL A 17 9.16 -4.20 -21.86
C VAL A 17 9.64 -3.07 -22.77
N GLU A 18 9.03 -1.89 -22.63
CA GLU A 18 9.31 -0.69 -23.40
C GLU A 18 10.02 0.38 -22.58
N ALA A 19 10.70 1.30 -23.27
CA ALA A 19 11.31 2.46 -22.65
C ALA A 19 10.21 3.44 -22.20
N GLY A 20 9.88 3.42 -20.90
CA GLY A 20 8.78 4.20 -20.33
C GLY A 20 7.91 3.36 -19.39
N ASP A 21 8.01 2.04 -19.47
CA ASP A 21 7.31 1.12 -18.59
C ASP A 21 7.87 1.16 -17.17
N LEU A 22 6.97 1.16 -16.19
CA LEU A 22 7.32 1.03 -14.80
C LEU A 22 7.43 -0.45 -14.42
N LYS A 23 8.63 -0.88 -14.03
CA LYS A 23 8.85 -2.20 -13.41
C LYS A 23 8.34 -2.22 -11.97
N PHE A 24 7.52 -3.21 -11.62
CA PHE A 24 7.01 -3.41 -10.25
C PHE A 24 6.90 -4.90 -9.90
N ARG A 25 6.69 -5.19 -8.61
CA ARG A 25 6.48 -6.54 -8.08
C ARG A 25 5.05 -6.69 -7.57
N ALA A 26 4.52 -7.91 -7.60
CA ALA A 26 3.31 -8.27 -6.90
C ALA A 26 3.46 -7.90 -5.41
N GLY A 27 2.45 -7.24 -4.84
CA GLY A 27 2.55 -6.67 -3.48
C GLY A 27 2.87 -5.18 -3.44
N ASP A 28 3.31 -4.57 -4.55
CA ASP A 28 3.59 -3.14 -4.59
C ASP A 28 2.30 -2.31 -4.51
N LEU A 29 2.38 -1.20 -3.77
CA LEU A 29 1.36 -0.17 -3.76
C LEU A 29 1.79 0.97 -4.69
N LEU A 30 1.01 1.22 -5.73
CA LEU A 30 1.34 2.16 -6.80
C LEU A 30 0.46 3.40 -6.71
N HIS A 31 1.08 4.57 -6.85
CA HIS A 31 0.37 5.85 -6.91
C HIS A 31 0.04 6.17 -8.37
N ILE A 32 -1.25 6.26 -8.70
CA ILE A 32 -1.73 6.58 -10.04
C ILE A 32 -1.58 8.09 -10.25
N VAL A 33 -0.66 8.47 -11.13
CA VAL A 33 -0.36 9.86 -11.47
C VAL A 33 -1.32 10.37 -12.54
N SER A 34 -1.60 9.56 -13.56
CA SER A 34 -2.57 9.93 -14.59
C SER A 34 -3.28 8.71 -15.17
N LEU A 35 -4.60 8.80 -15.27
CA LEU A 35 -5.41 7.87 -16.05
C LEU A 35 -5.39 8.32 -17.52
N PRO A 36 -5.35 7.39 -18.48
CA PRO A 36 -5.46 7.74 -19.90
C PRO A 36 -6.77 8.52 -20.15
N SER A 37 -6.65 9.65 -20.82
CA SER A 37 -7.80 10.41 -21.31
C SER A 37 -8.63 9.54 -22.27
N MET A 38 -9.95 9.71 -22.26
CA MET A 38 -11.01 8.83 -22.85
C MET A 38 -10.86 8.36 -24.32
N ASN A 39 -9.76 8.64 -25.03
CA ASN A 39 -9.49 8.25 -26.41
C ASN A 39 -8.14 7.51 -26.60
N VAL A 40 -7.47 7.08 -25.53
CA VAL A 40 -6.21 6.30 -25.57
C VAL A 40 -6.48 4.96 -24.91
N ASP A 41 -5.84 3.89 -25.40
CA ASP A 41 -6.01 2.52 -24.93
C ASP A 41 -6.10 2.46 -23.39
N PHE A 42 -7.25 2.02 -22.87
CA PHE A 42 -7.53 1.86 -21.42
C PHE A 42 -6.61 0.83 -20.72
N ASN A 43 -5.64 0.29 -21.46
CA ASN A 43 -4.76 -0.79 -21.03
C ASN A 43 -3.55 -0.29 -20.26
N TRP A 44 -3.18 1.00 -20.37
CA TRP A 44 -1.97 1.53 -19.72
C TRP A 44 -2.27 2.77 -18.88
N ILE A 45 -1.67 2.84 -17.70
CA ILE A 45 -1.87 3.90 -16.71
C ILE A 45 -0.50 4.40 -16.27
N VAL A 46 -0.32 5.71 -16.11
CA VAL A 46 0.94 6.22 -15.54
C VAL A 46 0.86 6.15 -14.03
N ALA A 47 1.82 5.46 -13.43
CA ALA A 47 1.93 5.31 -12.00
C ALA A 47 3.38 5.56 -11.51
N GLU A 48 3.50 5.79 -10.22
CA GLU A 48 4.76 5.87 -9.48
C GLU A 48 4.81 4.74 -8.46
N ASN A 49 5.99 4.12 -8.31
CA ASN A 49 6.23 3.11 -7.29
C ASN A 49 7.05 3.71 -6.14
N PRO A 50 6.45 3.98 -4.95
CA PRO A 50 7.18 4.55 -3.81
C PRO A 50 8.37 3.69 -3.35
N ARG A 51 8.35 2.38 -3.60
CA ARG A 51 9.44 1.47 -3.23
C ARG A 51 10.71 1.72 -4.04
N THR A 52 10.55 2.05 -5.31
CA THR A 52 11.69 2.28 -6.22
C THR A 52 11.95 3.74 -6.51
N GLY A 53 10.94 4.61 -6.32
CA GLY A 53 10.94 6.01 -6.74
C GLY A 53 10.80 6.19 -8.25
N ASP A 54 10.56 5.10 -8.99
CA ASP A 54 10.43 5.13 -10.44
C ASP A 54 8.97 5.46 -10.82
N GLN A 55 8.81 6.18 -11.93
CA GLN A 55 7.52 6.49 -12.54
C GLN A 55 7.52 6.01 -14.00
N GLY A 56 6.38 5.49 -14.45
CA GLY A 56 6.21 5.00 -15.82
C GLY A 56 4.82 4.46 -16.07
N GLU A 57 4.64 3.84 -17.23
CA GLU A 57 3.37 3.22 -17.61
C GLU A 57 3.26 1.80 -17.04
N VAL A 58 2.05 1.45 -16.57
CA VAL A 58 1.73 0.12 -16.05
C VAL A 58 0.49 -0.44 -16.73
N PRO A 59 0.45 -1.76 -17.00
CA PRO A 59 -0.71 -2.39 -17.59
C PRO A 59 -1.84 -2.49 -16.56
N SER A 60 -3.03 -2.01 -16.92
CA SER A 60 -4.18 -1.88 -16.01
C SER A 60 -4.72 -3.23 -15.52
N ASN A 61 -4.49 -4.32 -16.27
CA ASN A 61 -4.84 -5.70 -15.89
C ASN A 61 -3.86 -6.36 -14.90
N TYR A 62 -2.72 -5.71 -14.57
CA TYR A 62 -1.77 -6.19 -13.57
C TYR A 62 -1.98 -5.57 -12.19
N ILE A 63 -2.86 -4.58 -12.10
CA ILE A 63 -3.11 -3.81 -10.90
C ILE A 63 -4.59 -3.83 -10.55
N THR A 64 -4.91 -3.63 -9.28
CA THR A 64 -6.30 -3.52 -8.82
C THR A 64 -6.47 -2.33 -7.90
N ARG A 65 -7.67 -1.76 -7.93
CA ARG A 65 -8.13 -0.76 -6.96
C ARG A 65 -9.27 -1.30 -6.09
N GLU A 66 -9.63 -2.57 -6.30
CA GLU A 66 -10.70 -3.23 -5.58
C GLU A 66 -10.24 -3.68 -4.21
N CYS A 67 -11.14 -3.56 -3.23
CA CYS A 67 -10.88 -4.09 -1.91
C CYS A 67 -10.88 -5.62 -1.88
N GLY A 68 -10.17 -6.17 -0.90
CA GLY A 68 -10.14 -7.60 -0.59
C GLY A 68 -8.97 -8.37 -1.21
N TYR A 69 -8.10 -7.74 -2.02
CA TYR A 69 -6.90 -8.39 -2.54
C TYR A 69 -5.63 -8.08 -1.74
N SER A 70 -5.63 -7.03 -0.93
CA SER A 70 -4.45 -6.56 -0.20
C SER A 70 -4.84 -5.95 1.14
N ALA A 71 -4.17 -6.42 2.19
CA ALA A 71 -4.26 -5.84 3.52
C ALA A 71 -3.76 -4.38 3.55
N THR A 72 -2.75 -4.08 2.74
CA THR A 72 -2.18 -2.75 2.59
C THR A 72 -3.16 -1.80 1.91
N LEU A 73 -3.69 -2.16 0.74
CA LEU A 73 -4.60 -1.31 -0.04
C LEU A 73 -5.91 -1.06 0.72
N ASP A 74 -6.46 -2.09 1.37
CA ASP A 74 -7.73 -1.96 2.09
C ASP A 74 -7.62 -1.04 3.31
N ALA A 75 -6.47 -1.08 3.99
CA ALA A 75 -6.14 -0.19 5.10
C ALA A 75 -5.57 1.17 4.62
N PHE A 76 -5.26 1.32 3.33
CA PHE A 76 -4.65 2.54 2.80
C PHE A 76 -5.61 3.71 2.87
N ARG A 77 -5.16 4.87 3.36
CA ARG A 77 -5.90 6.12 3.30
C ARG A 77 -4.96 7.26 2.91
N ASP A 78 -5.38 8.06 1.94
CA ASP A 78 -4.70 9.30 1.60
C ASP A 78 -5.01 10.37 2.67
N THR A 79 -4.20 10.35 3.73
CA THR A 79 -4.39 11.21 4.90
C THR A 79 -3.07 11.49 5.60
N ASP A 80 -3.02 12.56 6.37
CA ASP A 80 -1.86 12.88 7.19
C ASP A 80 -1.90 12.20 8.57
N ARG A 81 -0.91 12.50 9.40
CA ARG A 81 -0.80 11.96 10.77
C ARG A 81 -2.05 12.25 11.61
N SER A 82 -2.61 13.46 11.48
CA SER A 82 -3.76 13.88 12.28
C SER A 82 -5.03 13.20 11.79
N GLY A 83 -5.24 13.14 10.47
CA GLY A 83 -6.38 12.44 9.89
C GLY A 83 -6.37 10.93 10.19
N ALA A 84 -5.18 10.30 10.15
CA ALA A 84 -5.02 8.90 10.58
C ALA A 84 -5.39 8.68 12.05
N ASN A 85 -5.02 9.61 12.95
CA ASN A 85 -5.43 9.55 14.34
C ASN A 85 -6.95 9.60 14.49
N SER A 86 -7.61 10.53 13.82
CA SER A 86 -9.07 10.67 13.86
C SER A 86 -9.77 9.41 13.34
N LEU A 87 -9.33 8.86 12.21
CA LEU A 87 -9.88 7.63 11.64
C LEU A 87 -9.69 6.44 12.57
N LEU A 88 -8.51 6.29 13.16
CA LEU A 88 -8.23 5.20 14.10
C LEU A 88 -8.98 5.33 15.43
N GLN A 89 -9.57 6.48 15.76
CA GLN A 89 -10.50 6.58 16.88
C GLN A 89 -11.95 6.26 16.49
N SER A 90 -12.27 6.18 15.20
CA SER A 90 -13.62 5.89 14.73
C SER A 90 -14.00 4.42 14.93
N PRO A 91 -15.10 4.11 15.65
CA PRO A 91 -15.58 2.74 15.82
C PRO A 91 -15.90 2.05 14.48
N SER A 92 -16.35 2.80 13.48
CA SER A 92 -16.67 2.23 12.16
C SER A 92 -15.41 1.77 11.42
N TYR A 93 -14.30 2.51 11.54
CA TYR A 93 -13.02 2.12 10.96
C TYR A 93 -12.43 0.91 11.70
N LEU A 94 -12.43 0.96 13.04
CA LEU A 94 -11.90 -0.10 13.90
C LEU A 94 -12.64 -1.43 13.78
N SER A 95 -13.87 -1.43 13.26
CA SER A 95 -14.58 -2.66 12.93
C SER A 95 -13.91 -3.47 11.81
N ASN A 96 -13.02 -2.85 11.01
CA ASN A 96 -12.29 -3.49 9.92
C ASN A 96 -10.77 -3.52 10.16
N PHE A 97 -10.16 -2.42 10.62
CA PHE A 97 -8.70 -2.35 10.77
C PHE A 97 -8.30 -1.58 12.03
N ASN A 98 -7.23 -2.01 12.72
CA ASN A 98 -6.61 -1.22 13.78
C ASN A 98 -5.40 -0.39 13.30
N TYR A 99 -5.14 -0.37 11.99
CA TYR A 99 -4.00 0.34 11.39
C TYR A 99 -4.39 1.01 10.08
N ILE A 100 -3.58 1.98 9.67
CA ILE A 100 -3.70 2.72 8.41
C ILE A 100 -2.31 2.77 7.76
N VAL A 101 -2.23 2.40 6.49
CA VAL A 101 -1.10 2.74 5.63
C VAL A 101 -1.41 4.07 4.94
N ARG A 102 -0.47 5.01 4.91
CA ARG A 102 -0.71 6.35 4.37
C ARG A 102 0.56 7.00 3.82
N PRO A 103 0.43 8.02 2.96
CA PRO A 103 1.56 8.85 2.60
C PRO A 103 2.16 9.55 3.82
N SER A 104 3.48 9.75 3.78
CA SER A 104 4.23 10.59 4.70
C SER A 104 4.55 11.89 3.99
N ARG A 105 3.88 12.98 4.39
CA ARG A 105 4.16 14.34 3.87
C ARG A 105 5.59 14.82 4.14
N ASP A 106 6.31 14.15 5.04
CA ASP A 106 7.74 14.35 5.24
C ASP A 106 8.54 13.39 4.33
N ASN A 107 9.07 13.92 3.22
CA ASN A 107 9.99 13.30 2.25
C ASN A 107 9.39 12.23 1.32
N ASP A 108 8.19 12.43 0.76
CA ASP A 108 7.57 11.54 -0.25
C ASP A 108 7.60 10.06 0.12
N GLY A 109 7.49 9.78 1.43
CA GLY A 109 7.60 8.44 1.98
C GLY A 109 6.24 7.83 2.30
N MET A 110 6.25 6.66 2.91
CA MET A 110 5.04 6.01 3.43
C MET A 110 5.12 5.90 4.95
N ALA A 111 3.96 5.78 5.60
CA ALA A 111 3.85 5.62 7.04
C ALA A 111 2.76 4.62 7.42
N LEU A 112 3.01 3.90 8.50
CA LEU A 112 2.09 2.96 9.13
C LEU A 112 1.62 3.57 10.46
N SER A 113 0.32 3.82 10.61
CA SER A 113 -0.26 4.28 11.86
C SER A 113 -1.06 3.14 12.49
N VAL A 114 -0.81 2.82 13.75
CA VAL A 114 -1.41 1.66 14.43
C VAL A 114 -2.03 2.09 15.74
N ARG A 115 -3.29 1.73 15.96
CA ARG A 115 -3.96 1.89 17.26
C ARG A 115 -3.69 0.68 18.14
N THR A 116 -3.09 0.97 19.30
CA THR A 116 -2.83 0.00 20.36
C THR A 116 -4.10 -0.38 21.11
N ALA A 117 -4.07 -1.50 21.84
CA ALA A 117 -5.17 -1.92 22.72
C ALA A 117 -5.52 -0.88 23.80
N LYS A 118 -4.55 -0.02 24.17
CA LYS A 118 -4.74 1.09 25.13
C LYS A 118 -5.44 2.31 24.51
N GLY A 119 -5.74 2.27 23.21
CA GLY A 119 -6.38 3.36 22.48
C GLY A 119 -5.43 4.45 21.97
N CYS A 120 -4.14 4.36 22.29
CA CYS A 120 -3.10 5.24 21.75
C CYS A 120 -2.77 4.87 20.31
N VAL A 121 -2.48 5.85 19.47
CA VAL A 121 -2.02 5.63 18.09
C VAL A 121 -0.51 5.87 18.03
N THR A 122 0.21 4.91 17.48
CA THR A 122 1.65 4.98 17.22
C THR A 122 1.87 5.10 15.72
N HIS A 123 2.87 5.86 15.28
CA HIS A 123 3.18 6.04 13.87
C HIS A 123 4.61 5.59 13.58
N TYR A 124 4.77 4.76 12.57
CA TYR A 124 6.03 4.26 12.08
C TYR A 124 6.26 4.81 10.67
N LYS A 125 7.47 5.30 10.40
CA LYS A 125 7.88 5.64 9.04
C LYS A 125 8.29 4.36 8.33
N ILE A 126 7.78 4.15 7.13
CA ILE A 126 8.24 3.08 6.24
C ILE A 126 9.42 3.65 5.45
N TYR A 127 10.58 3.04 5.61
CA TYR A 127 11.78 3.41 4.89
C TYR A 127 11.95 2.50 3.68
N PHE A 128 12.21 3.10 2.53
CA PHE A 128 12.58 2.38 1.32
C PHE A 128 14.10 2.40 1.15
N ASN A 129 14.68 1.27 0.78
CA ASN A 129 16.09 1.17 0.43
C ASN A 129 16.22 1.11 -1.09
N PRO A 130 16.81 2.13 -1.74
CA PRO A 130 16.89 2.18 -3.20
C PRO A 130 17.85 1.14 -3.80
N GLN A 131 18.80 0.60 -3.01
CA GLN A 131 19.81 -0.34 -3.52
C GLN A 131 19.24 -1.75 -3.75
N ASP A 132 18.57 -2.29 -2.74
CA ASP A 132 17.93 -3.61 -2.81
C ASP A 132 16.44 -3.52 -3.17
N LYS A 133 15.90 -2.29 -3.26
CA LYS A 133 14.49 -1.98 -3.51
C LYS A 133 13.56 -2.64 -2.48
N SER A 134 13.98 -2.71 -1.22
CA SER A 134 13.20 -3.24 -0.08
C SER A 134 12.56 -2.13 0.76
N CYS A 135 11.65 -2.51 1.66
CA CYS A 135 11.07 -1.61 2.65
C CYS A 135 11.21 -2.13 4.09
N ARG A 136 11.18 -1.24 5.08
CA ARG A 136 11.30 -1.60 6.51
C ARG A 136 10.76 -0.56 7.48
N LEU A 137 10.39 -0.99 8.69
CA LEU A 137 10.15 -0.10 9.83
C LEU A 137 11.41 0.11 10.68
N PHE A 138 12.21 -0.95 10.85
CA PHE A 138 13.43 -0.96 11.67
C PHE A 138 14.62 -1.50 10.89
N PRO A 139 15.88 -1.15 11.24
CA PRO A 139 17.05 -1.64 10.52
C PRO A 139 17.28 -3.15 10.57
N SER A 140 16.69 -3.86 11.55
CA SER A 140 16.89 -5.29 11.80
C SER A 140 16.18 -6.20 10.82
N GLU A 141 15.13 -5.71 10.15
CA GLU A 141 14.25 -6.50 9.30
C GLU A 141 13.95 -5.72 8.02
N SER A 142 13.84 -6.42 6.89
CA SER A 142 13.53 -5.84 5.59
C SER A 142 12.56 -6.74 4.83
N PHE A 143 11.70 -6.12 4.04
CA PHE A 143 10.63 -6.78 3.31
C PHE A 143 10.67 -6.38 1.84
N ASP A 144 10.30 -7.30 0.95
CA ASP A 144 10.26 -7.01 -0.48
C ASP A 144 9.17 -6.00 -0.84
N THR A 145 8.01 -6.06 -0.20
CA THR A 145 6.89 -5.12 -0.42
C THR A 145 6.27 -4.64 0.89
N ILE A 146 5.46 -3.56 0.81
CA ILE A 146 4.69 -3.07 1.97
C ILE A 146 3.65 -4.13 2.39
N GLU A 147 3.11 -4.91 1.45
CA GLU A 147 2.21 -6.01 1.76
C GLU A 147 2.88 -7.07 2.63
N ASP A 148 4.10 -7.49 2.29
CA ASP A 148 4.86 -8.45 3.09
C ASP A 148 5.11 -7.92 4.51
N LEU A 149 5.45 -6.62 4.62
CA LEU A 149 5.63 -5.94 5.90
C LEU A 149 4.34 -5.96 6.73
N VAL A 150 3.19 -5.65 6.10
CA VAL A 150 1.88 -5.63 6.77
C VAL A 150 1.49 -7.04 7.21
N ILE A 151 1.59 -8.04 6.33
CA ILE A 151 1.28 -9.44 6.64
C ILE A 151 2.17 -9.93 7.79
N HIS A 152 3.48 -9.65 7.74
CA HIS A 152 4.39 -10.03 8.80
C HIS A 152 3.97 -9.46 10.17
N TYR A 153 3.61 -8.19 10.24
CA TYR A 153 3.17 -7.55 11.50
C TYR A 153 1.69 -7.79 11.86
N MET A 154 0.93 -8.50 11.01
CA MET A 154 -0.34 -9.14 11.40
C MET A 154 -0.13 -10.45 12.14
N GLU A 155 1.02 -11.10 11.96
CA GLU A 155 1.38 -12.34 12.64
C GLU A 155 2.27 -12.08 13.86
N ASN A 156 3.16 -11.09 13.76
CA ASN A 156 4.16 -10.73 14.75
C ASN A 156 3.89 -9.35 15.34
N GLU A 157 4.31 -9.12 16.58
CA GLU A 157 4.20 -7.78 17.18
C GLU A 157 5.32 -6.88 16.64
N ILE A 158 4.99 -5.65 16.24
CA ILE A 158 5.97 -4.61 15.86
C ILE A 158 6.85 -4.27 17.07
N GLN A 159 6.21 -4.19 18.23
CA GLN A 159 6.80 -3.99 19.55
C GLN A 159 5.78 -4.52 20.57
N GLN A 160 6.19 -4.70 21.82
CA GLN A 160 5.35 -5.32 22.85
C GLN A 160 3.93 -4.73 22.90
N GLY A 161 2.94 -5.57 22.57
CA GLY A 161 1.52 -5.21 22.56
C GLY A 161 1.05 -4.35 21.38
N VAL A 162 1.83 -4.25 20.30
CA VAL A 162 1.45 -3.57 19.05
C VAL A 162 1.47 -4.59 17.91
N LYS A 163 0.29 -5.03 17.48
CA LYS A 163 0.08 -6.00 16.41
C LYS A 163 -0.99 -5.51 15.44
N LEU A 164 -0.80 -5.74 14.15
CA LEU A 164 -1.78 -5.35 13.12
C LEU A 164 -2.97 -6.31 13.14
N GLN A 165 -4.16 -5.75 12.94
CA GLN A 165 -5.41 -6.50 12.89
C GLN A 165 -6.22 -6.01 11.70
N ALA A 166 -6.60 -6.97 10.84
CA ALA A 166 -7.58 -6.80 9.79
C ALA A 166 -8.75 -7.77 10.02
N TYR A 167 -9.97 -7.27 9.85
CA TYR A 167 -11.22 -8.00 10.00
C TYR A 167 -11.95 -7.96 8.66
N LYS A 168 -11.79 -9.01 7.83
CA LYS A 168 -12.71 -9.51 6.79
C LYS A 168 -11.95 -10.39 5.79
N PRO A 169 -12.65 -11.28 5.05
CA PRO A 169 -11.97 -12.23 4.20
C PRO A 169 -11.29 -11.50 3.04
N PHE A 170 -9.99 -11.77 2.89
CA PHE A 170 -9.29 -11.57 1.64
C PHE A 170 -9.90 -12.52 0.59
N LYS A 171 -9.97 -12.09 -0.66
CA LYS A 171 -10.45 -12.91 -1.76
C LYS A 171 -9.53 -14.13 -1.90
N ASP A 172 -10.12 -15.32 -2.10
CA ASP A 172 -9.39 -16.59 -2.13
C ASP A 172 -8.48 -16.77 -3.37
N SER A 173 -8.65 -15.94 -4.41
CA SER A 173 -7.91 -16.06 -5.66
C SER A 173 -7.72 -14.71 -6.37
N MET A 174 -6.55 -14.50 -6.98
CA MET A 174 -6.27 -13.35 -7.85
C MET A 174 -7.05 -13.45 -9.17
N PRO A 175 -7.46 -12.31 -9.78
CA PRO A 175 -8.18 -12.31 -11.04
C PRO A 175 -7.23 -12.62 -12.20
N PRO A 176 -7.60 -13.44 -13.19
CA PRO A 176 -6.69 -13.83 -14.28
C PRO A 176 -6.24 -12.61 -15.11
N ILE A 177 -4.99 -12.63 -15.57
CA ILE A 177 -4.50 -11.67 -16.57
C ILE A 177 -5.31 -11.93 -17.86
N SER A 178 -6.17 -10.98 -18.22
CA SER A 178 -7.03 -11.03 -19.41
C SER A 178 -6.37 -10.35 -20.60
#